data_AF-A0A2H6A8A4-F1
#
_entry.id   AF-A0A2H6A8A4-F1
#
_cell.length_a   1.000
_cell.length_b   1.000
_cell.length_c   1.000
_cell.angle_alpha   90.00
_cell.angle_beta   90.00
_cell.angle_gamma   90.00
#
_symmetry.space_group_name_H-M   'P 1'
#
loop_
_entity.id
_entity.type
_entity.pdbx_description
1 polymer ?
#
loop_
_entity_poly.entity_id
_entity_poly.type
_entity_poly.pdbx_seq_one_letter_code
_entity_poly.pdbx_strand_id
1 'polypeptide(L)'
;MENNLKEKILSQVKKIKKGEVKSYKQIAKLAGKEKAFRYVANLMAKNRSSEIPCHRVVKNDLIIGGYFGSEKNSWKKLALLLKEGNVVVMPTDTIYGICASSLDKKSVEKVYKLRKRNPKKPCIILISSLDDLKTFGVEPTKKEFEFLKKVWPGKVSVILKIKDKNKLKKFKYLHRGIGTLAFRLPKSSFLAKVLKISGPLIAPSANIEGEKPAETINQARKYFGDKVLYYDAGRKKGKPSKLIKIVKGKIEVLRK
;
A
#
# COMPACT_ATOMS: atom_id res chain seq x y z
N MET A 1 5.23 37.89 -14.60
CA MET A 1 4.24 36.85 -14.98
C MET A 1 4.55 35.46 -14.40
N GLU A 2 5.80 34.99 -14.34
CA GLU A 2 6.13 33.66 -13.78
C GLU A 2 5.84 33.48 -12.28
N ASN A 3 6.08 34.51 -11.45
CA ASN A 3 5.77 34.45 -10.00
C ASN A 3 4.29 34.15 -9.74
N ASN A 4 3.38 34.73 -10.53
CA ASN A 4 1.94 34.50 -10.44
C ASN A 4 1.57 33.04 -10.79
N LEU A 5 2.22 32.44 -11.79
CA LEU A 5 1.96 31.04 -12.16
C LEU A 5 2.46 30.06 -11.09
N LYS A 6 3.66 30.28 -10.56
CA LYS A 6 4.22 29.47 -9.46
C LYS A 6 3.29 29.45 -8.25
N GLU A 7 2.85 30.62 -7.80
CA GLU A 7 1.93 30.78 -6.66
C GLU A 7 0.60 30.08 -6.90
N LYS A 8 0.01 30.26 -8.10
CA LYS A 8 -1.21 29.55 -8.51
C LYS A 8 -1.02 28.03 -8.43
N ILE A 9 0.07 27.49 -8.97
CA ILE A 9 0.36 26.05 -8.92
C ILE A 9 0.47 25.57 -7.48
N LEU A 10 1.28 26.24 -6.65
CA LEU A 10 1.47 25.85 -5.25
C LEU A 10 0.16 25.91 -4.45
N SER A 11 -0.67 26.93 -4.69
CA SER A 11 -2.02 27.04 -4.12
C SER A 11 -2.91 25.87 -4.51
N GLN A 12 -2.91 25.45 -5.79
CA GLN A 12 -3.68 24.28 -6.22
C GLN A 12 -3.16 22.97 -5.60
N VAL A 13 -1.83 22.84 -5.41
CA VAL A 13 -1.25 21.66 -4.77
C VAL A 13 -1.60 21.60 -3.27
N LYS A 14 -1.58 22.74 -2.56
CA LYS A 14 -2.02 22.83 -1.15
C LYS A 14 -3.46 22.34 -0.95
N LYS A 15 -4.33 22.51 -1.95
CA LYS A 15 -5.75 22.10 -1.89
C LYS A 15 -5.99 20.60 -2.06
N ILE A 16 -5.01 19.81 -2.52
CA ILE A 16 -5.21 18.36 -2.72
C ILE A 16 -5.33 17.68 -1.35
N LYS A 17 -6.46 17.03 -1.06
CA LYS A 17 -6.71 16.40 0.25
C LYS A 17 -5.93 15.10 0.40
N LYS A 18 -5.75 14.63 1.64
CA LYS A 18 -5.22 13.29 1.93
C LYS A 18 -6.10 12.22 1.25
N GLY A 19 -5.47 11.25 0.60
CA GLY A 19 -6.16 10.19 -0.15
C GLY A 19 -6.59 10.59 -1.56
N GLU A 20 -6.35 11.84 -1.96
CA GLU A 20 -6.53 12.31 -3.33
C GLU A 20 -5.17 12.51 -4.00
N VAL A 21 -5.19 12.42 -5.33
CA VAL A 21 -4.06 12.79 -6.18
C VAL A 21 -4.53 13.65 -7.35
N LYS A 22 -3.60 14.42 -7.92
CA LYS A 22 -3.80 15.07 -9.22
C LYS A 22 -2.58 14.85 -10.11
N SER A 23 -2.78 14.77 -11.41
CA SER A 23 -1.66 14.71 -12.34
C SER A 23 -0.99 16.07 -12.51
N TYR A 24 0.27 16.09 -12.96
CA TYR A 24 0.94 17.34 -13.35
C TYR A 24 0.11 18.14 -14.37
N LYS A 25 -0.57 17.46 -15.30
CA LYS A 25 -1.45 18.07 -16.30
C LYS A 25 -2.71 18.68 -15.67
N GLN A 26 -3.33 17.97 -14.72
CA GLN A 26 -4.49 18.49 -14.00
C GLN A 26 -4.15 19.75 -13.18
N ILE A 27 -2.99 19.75 -12.50
CA ILE A 27 -2.53 20.94 -11.76
C ILE A 27 -2.24 22.11 -12.71
N ALA A 28 -1.58 21.86 -13.84
CA ALA A 28 -1.32 22.88 -14.84
C ALA A 28 -2.63 23.50 -15.39
N LYS A 29 -3.63 22.65 -15.67
CA LYS A 29 -4.98 23.08 -16.09
C LYS A 29 -5.69 23.91 -15.01
N LEU A 30 -5.67 23.47 -13.74
CA LEU A 30 -6.27 24.20 -12.62
C LEU A 30 -5.57 25.54 -12.33
N ALA A 31 -4.29 25.68 -12.70
CA ALA A 31 -3.55 26.94 -12.62
C ALA A 31 -3.77 27.85 -13.84
N GLY A 32 -4.62 27.46 -14.80
CA GLY A 32 -4.95 28.23 -15.99
C GLY A 32 -3.93 28.14 -17.13
N LYS A 33 -2.97 27.20 -17.08
CA LYS A 33 -1.92 27.02 -18.09
C LYS A 33 -1.69 25.54 -18.39
N GLU A 34 -2.60 24.91 -19.14
CA GLU A 34 -2.58 23.46 -19.39
C GLU A 34 -1.25 22.92 -19.96
N LYS A 35 -0.57 23.70 -20.82
CA LYS A 35 0.72 23.32 -21.40
C LYS A 35 1.90 23.38 -20.42
N ALA A 36 1.71 23.89 -19.19
CA ALA A 36 2.78 24.07 -18.20
C ALA A 36 3.07 22.82 -17.32
N PHE A 37 2.62 21.62 -17.70
CA PHE A 37 2.79 20.41 -16.87
C PHE A 37 4.25 20.04 -16.59
N ARG A 38 5.18 20.34 -17.52
CA ARG A 38 6.64 20.18 -17.28
C ARG A 38 7.15 21.13 -16.21
N TYR A 39 6.66 22.37 -16.21
CA TYR A 39 6.97 23.36 -15.18
C TYR A 39 6.44 22.92 -13.81
N VAL A 40 5.21 22.40 -13.74
CA VAL A 40 4.66 21.80 -12.51
C VAL A 40 5.57 20.67 -12.00
N ALA A 41 5.98 19.74 -12.87
CA ALA A 41 6.86 18.63 -12.48
C ALA A 41 8.20 19.13 -11.91
N ASN A 42 8.83 20.10 -12.57
CA ASN A 42 10.08 20.72 -12.10
C ASN A 42 9.89 21.44 -10.76
N LEU A 43 8.78 22.13 -10.56
CA LEU A 43 8.46 22.80 -9.30
C LEU A 43 8.28 21.78 -8.16
N MET A 44 7.56 20.68 -8.41
CA MET A 44 7.38 19.60 -7.44
C MET A 44 8.70 18.89 -7.11
N ALA A 45 9.59 18.75 -8.09
CA ALA A 45 10.91 18.15 -7.91
C ALA A 45 11.82 19.01 -7.01
N LYS A 46 11.75 20.33 -7.14
CA LYS A 46 12.59 21.29 -6.37
C LYS A 46 11.99 21.67 -5.01
N ASN A 47 10.67 21.55 -4.82
CA ASN A 47 10.05 21.92 -3.57
C ASN A 47 10.57 21.06 -2.39
N ARG A 48 10.88 21.72 -1.28
CA ARG A 48 11.27 21.09 0.00
C ARG A 48 10.35 21.46 1.15
N SER A 49 9.42 22.39 0.94
CA SER A 49 8.44 22.77 1.96
C SER A 49 7.47 21.62 2.24
N SER A 50 7.33 21.28 3.52
CA SER A 50 6.37 20.29 4.02
C SER A 50 4.92 20.75 3.92
N GLU A 51 4.68 22.06 3.78
CA GLU A 51 3.33 22.62 3.59
C GLU A 51 2.73 22.30 2.22
N ILE A 52 3.60 22.04 1.23
CA ILE A 52 3.17 21.69 -0.12
C ILE A 52 3.20 20.16 -0.24
N PRO A 53 2.04 19.48 -0.36
CA PRO A 53 1.98 18.03 -0.43
C PRO A 53 2.36 17.50 -1.82
N CYS A 54 3.61 17.72 -2.25
CA CYS A 54 4.10 17.37 -3.59
C CYS A 54 3.98 15.88 -3.92
N HIS A 55 3.95 15.01 -2.90
CA HIS A 55 3.74 13.57 -3.08
C HIS A 55 2.36 13.24 -3.67
N ARG A 56 1.36 14.11 -3.50
CA ARG A 56 0.01 13.95 -4.06
C ARG A 56 -0.10 14.33 -5.54
N VAL A 57 0.95 14.90 -6.14
CA VAL A 57 0.99 15.21 -7.57
C VAL A 57 1.70 14.08 -8.31
N VAL A 58 1.01 13.37 -9.21
CA VAL A 58 1.52 12.16 -9.89
C VAL A 58 1.63 12.34 -11.40
N LYS A 59 2.19 11.34 -12.09
CA LYS A 59 2.19 11.30 -13.56
C LYS A 59 0.76 11.14 -14.09
N ASN A 60 0.51 11.54 -15.33
CA ASN A 60 -0.83 11.49 -15.92
C ASN A 60 -1.35 10.06 -16.13
N ASP A 61 -0.44 9.10 -16.31
CA ASP A 61 -0.74 7.68 -16.37
C ASP A 61 -0.94 7.04 -14.98
N LEU A 62 -0.90 7.80 -13.88
CA LEU A 62 -0.98 7.31 -12.50
C LEU A 62 0.19 6.45 -12.04
N ILE A 63 1.31 6.45 -12.79
CA ILE A 63 2.58 5.88 -12.30
C ILE A 63 3.18 6.83 -11.26
N ILE A 64 3.58 6.27 -10.13
CA ILE A 64 4.30 7.00 -9.09
C ILE A 64 5.73 7.24 -9.56
N GLY A 65 6.03 8.48 -9.93
CA GLY A 65 7.38 8.91 -10.32
C GLY A 65 8.26 9.32 -9.14
N GLY A 66 9.39 9.94 -9.46
CA GLY A 66 10.36 10.43 -8.48
C GLY A 66 9.80 11.42 -7.46
N TYR A 67 10.63 11.69 -6.45
CA TYR A 67 10.31 12.59 -5.34
C TYR A 67 11.55 13.39 -4.94
N PHE A 68 11.35 14.67 -4.60
CA PHE A 68 12.44 15.61 -4.31
C PHE A 68 13.57 15.61 -5.35
N GLY A 69 13.21 15.52 -6.64
CA GLY A 69 14.15 15.62 -7.75
C GLY A 69 14.94 14.34 -8.04
N SER A 70 14.60 13.21 -7.42
CA SER A 70 15.25 11.93 -7.70
C SER A 70 14.23 10.81 -7.91
N GLU A 71 14.37 10.06 -9.00
CA GLU A 71 13.62 8.82 -9.23
C GLU A 71 13.93 7.76 -8.16
N LYS A 72 15.14 7.76 -7.57
CA LYS A 72 15.52 6.88 -6.46
C LYS A 72 14.68 7.10 -5.19
N ASN A 73 13.98 8.22 -5.08
CA ASN A 73 13.10 8.55 -3.95
C ASN A 73 11.62 8.23 -4.22
N SER A 74 11.26 7.63 -5.36
CA SER A 74 9.86 7.28 -5.68
C SER A 74 9.19 6.41 -4.61
N TRP A 75 9.96 5.52 -3.95
CA TRP A 75 9.47 4.70 -2.84
C TRP A 75 8.97 5.51 -1.63
N LYS A 76 9.55 6.70 -1.37
CA LYS A 76 9.10 7.59 -0.28
C LYS A 76 7.73 8.16 -0.59
N LYS A 77 7.55 8.61 -1.84
CA LYS A 77 6.27 9.11 -2.35
C LYS A 77 5.19 8.02 -2.31
N LEU A 78 5.53 6.80 -2.75
CA LEU A 78 4.68 5.61 -2.59
C LEU A 78 4.22 5.42 -1.14
N ALA A 79 5.16 5.43 -0.19
CA ALA A 79 4.84 5.18 1.20
C ALA A 79 3.93 6.26 1.81
N LEU A 80 4.15 7.53 1.47
CA LEU A 80 3.28 8.63 1.88
C LEU A 80 1.87 8.52 1.28
N LEU A 81 1.77 8.17 -0.01
CA LEU A 81 0.47 7.98 -0.67
C LEU A 81 -0.33 6.83 -0.02
N LEU A 82 0.32 5.71 0.29
CA LEU A 82 -0.29 4.58 1.01
C LEU A 82 -0.73 4.99 2.43
N LYS A 83 0.10 5.76 3.15
CA LYS A 83 -0.22 6.31 4.48
C LYS A 83 -1.50 7.15 4.45
N GLU A 84 -1.69 7.89 3.36
CA GLU A 84 -2.85 8.76 3.16
C GLU A 84 -4.08 8.04 2.60
N GLY A 85 -4.05 6.72 2.45
CA GLY A 85 -5.21 5.93 2.03
C GLY A 85 -5.36 5.77 0.50
N ASN A 86 -4.30 6.03 -0.27
CA ASN A 86 -4.30 5.65 -1.67
C ASN A 86 -4.14 4.13 -1.82
N VAL A 87 -4.82 3.57 -2.83
CA VAL A 87 -4.65 2.17 -3.24
C VAL A 87 -3.61 2.11 -4.35
N VAL A 88 -2.60 1.26 -4.18
CA VAL A 88 -1.47 1.17 -5.10
C VAL A 88 -1.20 -0.26 -5.51
N VAL A 89 -1.06 -0.52 -6.80
CA VAL A 89 -0.47 -1.76 -7.30
C VAL A 89 1.05 -1.64 -7.28
N MET A 90 1.71 -2.54 -6.56
CA MET A 90 3.17 -2.53 -6.37
C MET A 90 3.72 -3.96 -6.22
N PRO A 91 5.01 -4.20 -6.53
CA PRO A 91 5.64 -5.47 -6.22
C PRO A 91 5.66 -5.70 -4.70
N THR A 92 5.46 -6.95 -4.28
CA THR A 92 5.81 -7.39 -2.93
C THR A 92 7.03 -8.32 -2.97
N ASP A 93 7.45 -8.85 -1.82
CA ASP A 93 8.50 -9.86 -1.71
C ASP A 93 8.15 -11.20 -2.40
N THR A 94 6.88 -11.40 -2.75
CA THR A 94 6.37 -12.62 -3.41
C THR A 94 5.91 -12.35 -4.84
N ILE A 95 4.81 -11.62 -5.00
CA ILE A 95 4.15 -11.27 -6.28
C ILE A 95 3.68 -9.81 -6.24
N TYR A 96 3.14 -9.26 -7.34
CA TYR A 96 2.46 -7.96 -7.27
C TYR A 96 1.22 -8.05 -6.38
N GLY A 97 1.04 -7.02 -5.56
CA GLY A 97 -0.13 -6.83 -4.72
C GLY A 97 -0.87 -5.54 -5.07
N ILE A 98 -2.18 -5.53 -4.84
CA ILE A 98 -2.96 -4.29 -4.75
C ILE A 98 -3.03 -3.91 -3.27
N CYS A 99 -2.19 -2.96 -2.92
CA CYS A 99 -1.86 -2.60 -1.55
C CYS A 99 -2.65 -1.37 -1.10
N ALA A 100 -3.04 -1.37 0.18
CA ALA A 100 -3.63 -0.20 0.82
C ALA A 100 -3.42 -0.27 2.33
N SER A 101 -3.50 0.88 3.02
CA SER A 101 -3.38 0.92 4.48
C SER A 101 -4.41 0.00 5.14
N SER A 102 -3.95 -0.92 5.99
CA SER A 102 -4.89 -1.76 6.77
C SER A 102 -5.59 -0.98 7.87
N LEU A 103 -5.04 0.19 8.24
CA LEU A 103 -5.60 1.05 9.29
C LEU A 103 -6.70 1.99 8.76
N ASP A 104 -6.87 2.08 7.45
CA ASP A 104 -7.96 2.82 6.82
C ASP A 104 -9.03 1.87 6.27
N LYS A 105 -10.20 1.85 6.92
CA LYS A 105 -11.35 1.05 6.49
C LYS A 105 -11.78 1.39 5.05
N LYS A 106 -11.76 2.66 4.64
CA LYS A 106 -12.21 3.06 3.29
C LYS A 106 -11.28 2.49 2.21
N SER A 107 -9.97 2.58 2.43
CA SER A 107 -8.95 1.93 1.59
C SER A 107 -9.15 0.43 1.46
N VAL A 108 -9.38 -0.26 2.57
CA VAL A 108 -9.59 -1.72 2.59
C VAL A 108 -10.83 -2.09 1.78
N GLU A 109 -11.97 -1.42 2.00
CA GLU A 109 -13.19 -1.71 1.25
C GLU A 109 -13.05 -1.38 -0.25
N LYS A 110 -12.29 -0.32 -0.60
CA LYS A 110 -11.97 -0.01 -1.99
C LYS A 110 -11.21 -1.17 -2.64
N VAL A 111 -10.23 -1.77 -1.97
CA VAL A 111 -9.52 -2.96 -2.48
C VAL A 111 -10.45 -4.15 -2.67
N TYR A 112 -11.37 -4.40 -1.72
CA TYR A 112 -12.33 -5.50 -1.86
C TYR A 112 -13.25 -5.29 -3.07
N LYS A 113 -13.79 -4.08 -3.25
CA LYS A 113 -14.63 -3.72 -4.40
C LYS A 113 -13.88 -3.89 -5.72
N LEU A 114 -12.66 -3.34 -5.82
CA LEU A 114 -11.86 -3.38 -7.04
C LEU A 114 -11.49 -4.80 -7.45
N ARG A 115 -11.17 -5.67 -6.49
CA ARG A 115 -10.83 -7.07 -6.76
C ARG A 115 -12.04 -7.98 -6.95
N LYS A 116 -13.27 -7.48 -6.73
CA LYS A 116 -14.47 -8.32 -6.56
C LYS A 116 -14.23 -9.44 -5.53
N ARG A 117 -13.58 -9.07 -4.42
CA ARG A 117 -13.13 -10.03 -3.42
C ARG A 117 -14.31 -10.55 -2.58
N ASN A 118 -14.31 -11.85 -2.28
CA ASN A 118 -15.20 -12.46 -1.30
C ASN A 118 -15.15 -11.68 0.04
N PRO A 119 -16.27 -11.06 0.47
CA PRO A 119 -16.30 -10.20 1.65
C PRO A 119 -16.04 -10.95 2.96
N LYS A 120 -16.18 -12.28 2.98
CA LYS A 120 -15.91 -13.13 4.15
C LYS A 120 -14.44 -13.53 4.29
N LYS A 121 -13.58 -13.24 3.30
CA LYS A 121 -12.20 -13.74 3.24
C LYS A 121 -11.18 -12.65 3.61
N PRO A 122 -10.58 -12.67 4.82
CA PRO A 122 -9.58 -11.67 5.24
C PRO A 122 -8.39 -11.57 4.30
N CYS A 123 -7.75 -10.40 4.28
CA CYS A 123 -6.49 -10.18 3.57
C CYS A 123 -5.29 -10.45 4.50
N ILE A 124 -4.15 -10.81 3.91
CA ILE A 124 -2.87 -10.78 4.62
C ILE A 124 -2.46 -9.32 4.84
N ILE A 125 -1.96 -9.03 6.03
CA ILE A 125 -1.41 -7.74 6.43
C ILE A 125 0.12 -7.83 6.45
N LEU A 126 0.78 -6.96 5.70
CA LEU A 126 2.22 -6.76 5.75
C LEU A 126 2.55 -5.81 6.88
N ILE A 127 3.53 -6.19 7.69
CA ILE A 127 4.01 -5.43 8.86
C ILE A 127 5.51 -5.14 8.73
N SER A 128 5.97 -4.07 9.38
CA SER A 128 7.37 -3.63 9.39
C SER A 128 8.18 -4.21 10.55
N SER A 129 7.52 -4.58 11.64
CA SER A 129 8.12 -5.19 12.82
C SER A 129 7.11 -6.07 13.56
N LEU A 130 7.57 -6.87 14.52
CA LEU A 130 6.70 -7.64 15.40
C LEU A 130 5.83 -6.75 16.30
N ASP A 131 6.29 -5.53 16.62
CA ASP A 131 5.51 -4.59 17.45
C ASP A 131 4.24 -4.11 16.75
N ASP A 132 4.19 -4.12 15.42
CA ASP A 132 2.97 -3.79 14.67
C ASP A 132 1.79 -4.71 15.04
N LEU A 133 2.05 -5.93 15.52
CA LEU A 133 1.00 -6.85 15.99
C LEU A 133 0.17 -6.26 17.14
N LYS A 134 0.80 -5.50 18.03
CA LYS A 134 0.14 -4.83 19.17
C LYS A 134 -0.93 -3.85 18.68
N THR A 135 -0.71 -3.20 17.53
CA THR A 135 -1.69 -2.30 16.90
C THR A 135 -3.04 -2.99 16.70
N PHE A 136 -3.01 -4.27 16.33
CA PHE A 136 -4.17 -5.11 16.04
C PHE A 136 -4.71 -5.88 17.24
N GLY A 137 -4.15 -5.69 18.44
CA GLY A 137 -4.55 -6.46 19.63
C GLY A 137 -4.12 -7.92 19.57
N VAL A 138 -3.03 -8.20 18.84
CA VAL A 138 -2.43 -9.53 18.73
C VAL A 138 -1.26 -9.60 19.68
N GLU A 139 -1.31 -10.56 20.59
CA GLU A 139 -0.26 -10.82 21.57
C GLU A 139 0.12 -12.30 21.50
N PRO A 140 1.17 -12.65 20.73
CA PRO A 140 1.63 -14.02 20.60
C PRO A 140 2.07 -14.58 21.95
N THR A 141 1.75 -15.85 22.21
CA THR A 141 2.35 -16.61 23.31
C THR A 141 3.86 -16.75 23.11
N LYS A 142 4.60 -17.10 24.18
CA LYS A 142 6.06 -17.35 24.09
C LYS A 142 6.42 -18.35 22.97
N LYS A 143 5.67 -19.45 22.85
CA LYS A 143 5.88 -20.45 21.78
C LYS A 143 5.61 -19.89 20.38
N GLU A 144 4.52 -19.14 20.21
CA GLU A 144 4.22 -18.49 18.92
C GLU A 144 5.31 -17.47 18.57
N PHE A 145 5.76 -16.66 19.53
CA PHE A 145 6.81 -15.66 19.31
C PHE A 145 8.14 -16.28 18.88
N GLU A 146 8.59 -17.34 19.56
CA GLU A 146 9.80 -18.07 19.17
C GLU A 146 9.66 -18.72 17.78
N PHE A 147 8.47 -19.17 17.42
CA PHE A 147 8.20 -19.64 16.07
C PHE A 147 8.24 -18.50 15.04
N LEU A 148 7.61 -17.35 15.34
CA LEU A 148 7.61 -16.18 14.45
C LEU A 148 9.04 -15.72 14.13
N LYS A 149 9.93 -15.67 15.13
CA LYS A 149 11.35 -15.33 14.93
C LYS A 149 12.08 -16.27 13.94
N LYS A 150 11.68 -17.54 13.86
CA LYS A 150 12.28 -18.52 12.94
C LYS A 150 11.83 -18.33 11.50
N VAL A 151 10.60 -17.87 11.29
CA VAL A 151 10.01 -17.76 9.93
C VAL A 151 9.99 -16.33 9.39
N TRP A 152 10.14 -15.33 10.25
CA TRP A 152 10.13 -13.92 9.92
C TRP A 152 11.48 -13.25 10.24
N PRO A 153 11.96 -12.33 9.37
CA PRO A 153 11.36 -11.88 8.13
C PRO A 153 11.42 -12.96 7.02
N GLY A 154 10.34 -13.14 6.25
CA GLY A 154 10.27 -14.19 5.24
C GLY A 154 8.95 -14.27 4.47
N LYS A 155 8.86 -15.26 3.58
CA LYS A 155 7.70 -15.50 2.71
C LYS A 155 6.64 -16.41 3.34
N VAL A 156 6.52 -16.37 4.67
CA VAL A 156 5.52 -17.12 5.45
C VAL A 156 4.53 -16.13 6.03
N SER A 157 3.24 -16.42 5.88
CA SER A 157 2.15 -15.67 6.51
C SER A 157 1.55 -16.49 7.63
N VAL A 158 1.37 -15.90 8.81
CA VAL A 158 0.90 -16.60 10.01
C VAL A 158 -0.43 -16.01 10.45
N ILE A 159 -1.44 -16.87 10.63
CA ILE A 159 -2.74 -16.49 11.19
C ILE A 159 -2.61 -16.42 12.70
N LEU A 160 -2.92 -15.25 13.26
CA LEU A 160 -2.86 -14.96 14.69
C LEU A 160 -4.22 -14.48 15.20
N LYS A 161 -4.53 -14.84 16.44
CA LYS A 161 -5.79 -14.46 17.10
C LYS A 161 -5.70 -13.04 17.66
N ILE A 162 -6.75 -12.26 17.45
CA ILE A 162 -6.92 -10.98 18.14
C ILE A 162 -7.44 -11.28 19.55
N LYS A 163 -6.68 -10.91 20.58
CA LYS A 163 -7.03 -11.16 21.98
C LYS A 163 -7.77 -9.99 22.62
N ASP A 164 -7.42 -8.76 22.23
CA ASP A 164 -8.07 -7.55 22.74
C ASP A 164 -9.50 -7.41 22.16
N LYS A 165 -10.51 -7.34 23.04
CA LYS A 165 -11.93 -7.24 22.67
C LYS A 165 -12.28 -5.93 21.94
N ASN A 166 -11.65 -4.83 22.30
CA ASN A 166 -11.86 -3.52 21.66
C ASN A 166 -11.27 -3.52 20.25
N LYS A 167 -10.06 -4.09 20.09
CA LYS A 167 -9.41 -4.25 18.78
C LYS A 167 -10.16 -5.24 17.89
N LEU A 168 -10.71 -6.31 18.47
CA LEU A 168 -11.59 -7.25 17.77
C LEU A 168 -12.80 -6.52 17.17
N LYS A 169 -13.51 -5.69 17.95
CA LYS A 169 -14.61 -4.87 17.43
C LYS A 169 -14.13 -3.87 16.37
N LYS A 170 -13.07 -3.12 16.66
CA LYS A 170 -12.52 -2.06 15.79
C LYS A 170 -12.11 -2.59 14.41
N PHE A 171 -11.48 -3.76 14.37
CA PHE A 171 -10.91 -4.32 13.15
C PHE A 171 -11.79 -5.38 12.48
N LYS A 172 -13.11 -5.39 12.74
CA LYS A 172 -14.07 -6.28 12.08
C LYS A 172 -14.01 -6.23 10.55
N TYR A 173 -13.70 -5.06 9.98
CA TYR A 173 -13.52 -4.89 8.54
C TYR A 173 -12.26 -5.57 7.97
N LEU A 174 -11.28 -5.92 8.81
CA LEU A 174 -10.10 -6.69 8.41
C LEU A 174 -10.33 -8.19 8.56
N HIS A 175 -10.77 -8.61 9.75
CA HIS A 175 -10.89 -10.03 10.09
C HIS A 175 -12.22 -10.66 9.63
N ARG A 176 -13.15 -9.85 9.10
CA ARG A 176 -14.42 -10.29 8.49
C ARG A 176 -15.26 -11.22 9.38
N GLY A 177 -15.30 -10.94 10.69
CA GLY A 177 -16.03 -11.75 11.67
C GLY A 177 -15.28 -12.97 12.24
N ILE A 178 -14.13 -13.35 11.66
CA ILE A 178 -13.39 -14.57 12.05
C ILE A 178 -12.62 -14.42 13.38
N GLY A 179 -12.24 -13.20 13.76
CA GLY A 179 -11.46 -12.92 14.98
C GLY A 179 -9.98 -13.26 14.91
N THR A 180 -9.48 -13.60 13.71
CA THR A 180 -8.07 -13.83 13.43
C THR A 180 -7.63 -13.04 12.21
N LEU A 181 -6.34 -12.72 12.13
CA LEU A 181 -5.72 -12.01 11.01
C LEU A 181 -4.44 -12.73 10.58
N ALA A 182 -4.19 -12.75 9.26
CA ALA A 182 -2.94 -13.26 8.72
C ALA A 182 -1.93 -12.11 8.58
N PHE A 183 -0.73 -12.28 9.15
CA PHE A 183 0.36 -11.30 9.07
C PHE A 183 1.54 -11.85 8.29
N ARG A 184 2.37 -10.97 7.71
CA ARG A 184 3.67 -11.30 7.12
C ARG A 184 4.66 -10.18 7.40
N LEU A 185 5.82 -10.51 7.94
CA LEU A 185 6.98 -9.62 7.99
C LEU A 185 7.88 -9.94 6.78
N PRO A 186 7.86 -9.14 5.70
CA PRO A 186 8.56 -9.47 4.47
C PRO A 186 10.08 -9.27 4.57
N LYS A 187 10.88 -10.20 4.02
CA LYS A 187 12.34 -10.05 3.88
C LYS A 187 12.72 -9.22 2.64
N SER A 188 12.19 -8.01 2.55
CA SER A 188 12.47 -7.06 1.46
C SER A 188 12.83 -5.70 2.04
N SER A 189 14.04 -5.22 1.76
CA SER A 189 14.51 -3.91 2.22
C SER A 189 13.64 -2.77 1.69
N PHE A 190 13.15 -2.89 0.45
CA PHE A 190 12.18 -1.97 -0.13
C PHE A 190 10.87 -1.95 0.66
N LEU A 191 10.26 -3.10 0.92
CA LEU A 191 9.00 -3.15 1.69
C LEU A 191 9.19 -2.70 3.13
N ALA A 192 10.31 -3.05 3.79
CA ALA A 192 10.60 -2.60 5.14
C ALA A 192 10.64 -1.06 5.22
N LYS A 193 11.30 -0.40 4.25
CA LYS A 193 11.34 1.07 4.15
C LYS A 193 9.96 1.67 3.90
N VAL A 194 9.16 1.08 3.00
CA VAL A 194 7.79 1.55 2.71
C VAL A 194 6.90 1.41 3.94
N LEU A 195 6.87 0.23 4.56
CA LEU A 195 6.01 -0.09 5.72
C LEU A 195 6.35 0.74 6.95
N LYS A 196 7.61 1.09 7.16
CA LYS A 196 8.02 2.01 8.25
C LYS A 196 7.36 3.39 8.15
N ILE A 197 7.06 3.86 6.93
CA ILE A 197 6.40 5.16 6.71
C ILE A 197 4.88 4.99 6.54
N SER A 198 4.44 4.02 5.75
CA SER A 198 3.02 3.82 5.44
C SER A 198 2.23 3.22 6.61
N GLY A 199 2.92 2.55 7.52
CA GLY A 199 2.31 1.60 8.45
C GLY A 199 1.90 0.30 7.74
N PRO A 200 1.22 -0.60 8.47
CA PRO A 200 0.82 -1.90 7.96
C PRO A 200 -0.15 -1.80 6.76
N LEU A 201 0.01 -2.72 5.81
CA LEU A 201 -0.75 -2.72 4.55
C LEU A 201 -1.48 -4.04 4.36
N ILE A 202 -2.73 -3.99 3.89
CA ILE A 202 -3.27 -5.18 3.21
C ILE A 202 -2.55 -5.34 1.87
N ALA A 203 -2.23 -6.57 1.47
CA ALA A 203 -1.55 -6.83 0.19
C ALA A 203 -2.02 -8.13 -0.47
N PRO A 204 -3.31 -8.26 -0.84
CA PRO A 204 -3.75 -9.34 -1.70
C PRO A 204 -3.10 -9.24 -3.10
N SER A 205 -3.06 -10.35 -3.82
CA SER A 205 -2.53 -10.39 -5.20
C SER A 205 -3.24 -9.39 -6.13
N ALA A 206 -2.48 -8.81 -7.05
CA ALA A 206 -2.97 -7.85 -8.04
C ALA A 206 -3.73 -8.55 -9.18
N ASN A 207 -4.97 -8.94 -8.90
CA ASN A 207 -5.92 -9.56 -9.82
C ASN A 207 -7.36 -9.34 -9.34
N ILE A 208 -8.32 -9.48 -10.28
CA ILE A 208 -9.70 -9.84 -9.93
C ILE A 208 -9.67 -11.23 -9.27
N GLU A 209 -10.48 -11.45 -8.23
CA GLU A 209 -10.48 -12.76 -7.55
C GLU A 209 -10.87 -13.88 -8.53
N GLY A 210 -10.12 -14.99 -8.51
CA GLY A 210 -10.22 -16.08 -9.47
C GLY A 210 -9.17 -16.01 -10.60
N GLU A 211 -8.81 -14.80 -11.03
CA GLU A 211 -7.90 -14.60 -12.16
C GLU A 211 -6.41 -14.80 -11.83
N LYS A 212 -5.56 -14.87 -12.85
CA LYS A 212 -4.10 -14.93 -12.66
C LYS A 212 -3.55 -13.60 -12.09
N PRO A 213 -2.72 -13.62 -11.03
CA PRO A 213 -2.01 -12.44 -10.55
C PRO A 213 -1.20 -11.76 -11.66
N ALA A 214 -1.28 -10.44 -11.75
CA ALA A 214 -0.43 -9.66 -12.64
C ALA A 214 1.05 -9.82 -12.25
N GLU A 215 1.92 -9.93 -13.25
CA GLU A 215 3.38 -9.95 -13.09
C GLU A 215 4.02 -8.59 -13.46
N THR A 216 3.25 -7.68 -14.07
CA THR A 216 3.68 -6.33 -14.48
C THR A 216 2.56 -5.31 -14.24
N ILE A 217 2.89 -4.01 -14.21
CA ILE A 217 1.87 -2.96 -14.11
C ILE A 217 0.96 -2.91 -15.33
N ASN A 218 1.45 -3.26 -16.53
CA ASN A 218 0.64 -3.30 -17.75
C ASN A 218 -0.45 -4.36 -17.67
N GLN A 219 -0.14 -5.54 -17.10
CA GLN A 219 -1.16 -6.55 -16.82
C GLN A 219 -2.13 -6.07 -15.74
N ALA A 220 -1.64 -5.44 -14.67
CA ALA A 220 -2.50 -4.93 -13.62
C ALA A 220 -3.43 -3.79 -14.08
N ARG A 221 -3.03 -2.99 -15.08
CA ARG A 221 -3.89 -2.00 -15.72
C ARG A 221 -5.11 -2.61 -16.40
N LYS A 222 -4.97 -3.80 -17.00
CA LYS A 222 -6.12 -4.53 -17.57
C LYS A 222 -7.19 -4.85 -16.52
N TYR A 223 -6.78 -5.05 -15.26
CA TYR A 223 -7.71 -5.31 -14.16
C TYR A 223 -8.29 -4.04 -13.52
N PHE A 224 -7.45 -3.03 -13.28
CA PHE A 224 -7.81 -1.92 -12.38
C PHE A 224 -7.93 -0.55 -13.06
N GLY A 225 -7.44 -0.39 -14.30
CA GLY A 225 -7.48 0.86 -15.06
C GLY A 225 -7.02 2.06 -14.23
N ASP A 226 -7.76 3.18 -14.31
CA ASP A 226 -7.38 4.42 -13.63
C ASP A 226 -7.90 4.52 -12.17
N LYS A 227 -8.34 3.39 -11.59
CA LYS A 227 -8.96 3.37 -10.25
C LYS A 227 -7.93 3.30 -9.11
N VAL A 228 -6.68 3.02 -9.44
CA VAL A 228 -5.54 2.82 -8.52
C VAL A 228 -4.29 3.52 -9.05
N LEU A 229 -3.31 3.73 -8.17
CA LEU A 229 -1.97 4.14 -8.56
C LEU A 229 -1.10 2.91 -8.88
N TYR A 230 -0.01 3.14 -9.62
CA TYR A 230 0.92 2.09 -10.00
C TYR A 230 2.35 2.44 -9.59
N TYR A 231 3.06 1.48 -9.01
CA TYR A 231 4.50 1.56 -8.79
C TYR A 231 5.19 0.53 -9.67
N ASP A 232 5.85 1.00 -10.73
CA ASP A 232 6.54 0.14 -11.68
C ASP A 232 7.95 -0.20 -11.17
N ALA A 233 8.19 -1.49 -10.96
CA ALA A 233 9.52 -2.03 -10.65
C ALA A 233 9.90 -3.17 -11.59
N GLY A 234 9.32 -3.19 -12.79
CA GLY A 234 9.51 -4.26 -13.75
C GLY A 234 8.73 -5.52 -13.43
N ARG A 235 9.13 -6.63 -14.06
CA ARG A 235 8.44 -7.91 -13.97
C ARG A 235 8.73 -8.63 -12.66
N LYS A 236 7.69 -9.20 -12.04
CA LYS A 236 7.79 -10.04 -10.83
C LYS A 236 7.00 -11.33 -11.01
N LYS A 237 7.70 -12.40 -11.37
CA LYS A 237 7.15 -13.77 -11.37
C LYS A 237 7.40 -14.42 -10.01
N GLY A 238 6.42 -15.15 -9.50
CA GLY A 238 6.53 -15.80 -8.20
C GLY A 238 5.26 -16.55 -7.81
N LYS A 239 5.33 -17.21 -6.65
CA LYS A 239 4.17 -17.85 -6.01
C LYS A 239 3.75 -17.04 -4.78
N PRO A 240 2.46 -17.08 -4.38
CA PRO A 240 2.02 -16.52 -3.11
C PRO A 240 2.82 -17.06 -1.91
N SER A 241 2.82 -16.34 -0.78
CA SER A 241 3.46 -16.83 0.45
C SER A 241 2.79 -18.09 0.98
N LYS A 242 3.56 -18.94 1.66
CA LYS A 242 3.03 -20.01 2.50
C LYS A 242 2.11 -19.41 3.56
N LEU A 243 0.92 -19.98 3.77
CA LEU A 243 -0.02 -19.54 4.80
C LEU A 243 -0.17 -20.65 5.83
N ILE A 244 0.07 -20.31 7.09
CA ILE A 244 -0.01 -21.26 8.19
C ILE A 244 -0.88 -20.73 9.34
N LYS A 245 -1.42 -21.66 10.11
CA LYS A 245 -2.16 -21.43 11.34
C LYS A 245 -1.51 -22.24 12.46
N ILE A 246 -1.46 -21.69 13.66
CA ILE A 246 -0.96 -22.39 14.84
C ILE A 246 -2.17 -22.81 15.67
N VAL A 247 -2.34 -24.11 15.89
CA VAL A 247 -3.47 -24.68 16.64
C VAL A 247 -2.92 -25.61 17.71
N LYS A 248 -3.16 -25.29 18.99
CA LYS A 248 -2.67 -26.07 20.14
C LYS A 248 -1.16 -26.42 20.05
N GLY A 249 -0.34 -25.48 19.55
CA GLY A 249 1.10 -25.66 19.38
C GLY A 249 1.54 -26.45 18.14
N LYS A 250 0.61 -26.95 17.33
CA LYS A 250 0.89 -27.60 16.03
C LYS A 250 0.71 -26.61 14.88
N ILE A 251 1.55 -26.76 13.85
CA ILE A 251 1.49 -25.94 12.64
C ILE A 251 0.59 -26.63 11.62
N GLU A 252 -0.43 -25.92 11.15
CA GLU A 252 -1.29 -26.32 10.05
C GLU A 252 -0.97 -25.47 8.82
N VAL A 253 -0.66 -26.11 7.69
CA VAL A 253 -0.34 -25.42 6.43
C VAL A 253 -1.60 -25.32 5.59
N LEU A 254 -2.12 -24.10 5.44
CA LEU A 254 -3.33 -23.80 4.66
C LEU A 254 -3.04 -23.46 3.19
N ARG A 255 -1.82 -23.03 2.91
CA ARG A 255 -1.31 -22.81 1.55
C ARG A 255 0.20 -23.07 1.54
N LYS A 256 0.68 -23.91 0.62
CA LYS A 256 2.11 -24.23 0.45
C LYS A 256 2.90 -23.05 -0.10
#